data_AF-A0A950K7U4-F1
#
_entry.id   AF-A0A950K7U4-F1
#
_cell.length_a   1.000
_cell.length_b   1.000
_cell.length_c   1.000
_cell.angle_alpha   90.00
_cell.angle_beta   90.00
_cell.angle_gamma   90.00
#
_symmetry.space_group_name_H-M   'P 1'
#
loop_
_entity.id
_entity.type
_entity.pdbx_description
1 polymer ?
#
loop_
_entity_poly.entity_id
_entity_poly.type
_entity_poly.pdbx_seq_one_letter_code
_entity_poly.pdbx_strand_id
1 'polypeptide(L)'
;MDLSAIEISSAGMQVQRRRMDVIAANLANQDSRLPSDEASPMPSYRRRVATIVAGPGGLPQLRVTEDGSGVNPLAEMVDLIAASRAYEANLSAAEVAKSMHQGALRLLG
;
A
#
# COMPACT_ATOMS: atom_id res chain seq x y z
N MET A 1 -6.73 -26.89 2.63
CA MET A 1 -6.52 -25.43 2.75
C MET A 1 -6.86 -24.85 1.40
N ASP A 2 -7.95 -24.10 1.30
CA ASP A 2 -8.45 -23.59 0.02
C ASP A 2 -7.50 -22.53 -0.54
N LEU A 3 -7.23 -22.60 -1.85
CA LEU A 3 -6.37 -21.65 -2.57
C LEU A 3 -6.83 -20.19 -2.41
N SER A 4 -8.13 -19.99 -2.11
CA SER A 4 -8.74 -18.69 -1.86
C SER A 4 -8.11 -17.92 -0.69
N ALA A 5 -7.71 -18.59 0.40
CA ALA A 5 -7.12 -17.92 1.56
C ALA A 5 -5.73 -17.35 1.25
N ILE A 6 -4.96 -18.04 0.39
CA ILE A 6 -3.66 -17.59 -0.09
C ILE A 6 -3.84 -16.42 -1.05
N GLU A 7 -4.81 -16.51 -1.97
CA GLU A 7 -5.13 -15.44 -2.92
C GLU A 7 -5.55 -14.15 -2.20
N ILE A 8 -6.46 -14.22 -1.22
CA ILE A 8 -6.88 -13.07 -0.40
C ILE A 8 -5.69 -12.46 0.34
N SER A 9 -4.84 -13.29 0.95
CA SER A 9 -3.64 -12.81 1.66
C SER A 9 -2.65 -12.12 0.71
N SER A 10 -2.43 -12.70 -0.47
CA SER A 10 -1.56 -12.12 -1.49
C SER A 10 -2.09 -10.79 -2.02
N ALA A 11 -3.41 -10.68 -2.26
CA ALA A 11 -4.08 -9.46 -2.68
C ALA A 11 -3.99 -8.39 -1.57
N GLY A 12 -4.22 -8.77 -0.31
CA GLY A 12 -4.06 -7.88 0.84
C GLY A 12 -2.64 -7.32 0.98
N MET A 13 -1.61 -8.15 0.77
CA MET A 13 -0.22 -7.69 0.77
C MET A 13 0.09 -6.75 -0.40
N GLN A 14 -0.42 -7.03 -1.60
CA GLN A 14 -0.26 -6.15 -2.76
C GLN A 14 -0.91 -4.78 -2.52
N VAL A 15 -2.11 -4.77 -1.93
CA VAL A 15 -2.82 -3.55 -1.53
C VAL A 15 -2.00 -2.75 -0.52
N GLN A 16 -1.47 -3.41 0.51
CA GLN A 16 -0.69 -2.75 1.54
C GLN A 16 0.60 -2.15 0.98
N ARG A 17 1.31 -2.87 0.09
CA ARG A 17 2.48 -2.35 -0.61
C ARG A 17 2.12 -1.13 -1.45
N ARG A 18 1.05 -1.23 -2.24
CA ARG A 18 0.60 -0.11 -3.08
C ARG A 18 0.20 1.11 -2.25
N ARG A 19 -0.33 0.91 -1.05
CA ARG A 19 -0.65 2.01 -0.12
C ARG A 19 0.62 2.74 0.33
N MET A 20 1.70 2.00 0.63
CA MET A 20 3.00 2.60 0.93
C MET A 20 3.55 3.38 -0.25
N ASP A 21 3.45 2.83 -1.47
CA ASP A 21 3.91 3.53 -2.68
C ASP A 21 3.18 4.88 -2.85
N VAL A 22 1.89 4.93 -2.52
CA VAL A 22 1.09 6.18 -2.57
C VAL A 22 1.56 7.18 -1.52
N ILE A 23 1.75 6.75 -0.27
CA ILE A 23 2.23 7.62 0.82
C ILE A 23 3.63 8.14 0.50
N ALA A 24 4.53 7.27 0.02
CA ALA A 24 5.87 7.63 -0.39
C ALA A 24 5.85 8.61 -1.57
N ALA A 25 4.97 8.40 -2.55
CA ALA A 25 4.78 9.34 -3.65
C ALA A 25 4.26 10.69 -3.17
N ASN A 26 3.33 10.73 -2.21
CA ASN A 26 2.86 11.99 -1.62
C ASN A 26 4.02 12.73 -0.97
N LEU A 27 4.79 12.05 -0.12
CA LEU A 27 5.91 12.62 0.61
C LEU A 27 7.02 13.12 -0.34
N ALA A 28 7.35 12.34 -1.37
CA ALA A 28 8.40 12.68 -2.33
C ALA A 28 8.02 13.87 -3.23
N ASN A 29 6.72 14.03 -3.53
CA ASN A 29 6.25 15.09 -4.43
C ASN A 29 5.61 16.27 -3.67
N GLN A 30 5.59 16.27 -2.33
CA GLN A 30 4.97 17.33 -1.53
C GLN A 30 5.56 18.72 -1.82
N ASP A 31 6.86 18.77 -2.11
CA ASP A 31 7.63 19.99 -2.34
C ASP A 31 7.72 20.31 -3.84
N SER A 32 7.02 19.55 -4.70
CA SER A 32 6.87 19.90 -6.12
C SER A 32 5.98 21.14 -6.26
N ARG A 33 6.63 22.29 -6.04
CA ARG A 33 6.17 23.60 -6.43
C ARG A 33 6.64 23.81 -7.87
N LEU A 34 5.74 23.63 -8.84
CA LEU A 34 6.01 24.19 -10.16
C LEU A 34 6.06 25.72 -10.02
N PRO A 35 7.04 26.39 -10.65
CA PRO A 35 7.11 27.84 -10.59
C PRO A 35 5.79 28.42 -11.10
N SER A 36 5.16 29.22 -10.24
CA SER A 36 3.99 30.05 -10.54
C SER A 36 4.43 31.24 -11.41
N ASP A 37 5.06 30.95 -12.55
CA ASP A 37 5.26 31.91 -13.60
C ASP A 37 4.07 31.77 -14.55
N GLU A 38 3.49 32.89 -14.94
CA GLU A 38 2.19 33.01 -15.62
C GLU A 38 2.10 32.26 -16.98
N ALA A 39 3.24 31.73 -17.46
CA ALA A 39 3.38 30.97 -18.71
C ALA A 39 3.46 29.44 -18.55
N SER A 40 3.46 28.86 -17.33
CA SER A 40 3.54 27.40 -17.13
C SER A 40 2.20 26.80 -16.67
N PRO A 41 1.48 26.02 -17.52
CA PRO A 41 0.12 25.55 -17.24
C PRO A 41 0.04 24.30 -16.35
N MET A 42 1.09 23.94 -15.62
CA MET A 42 1.11 22.68 -14.87
C MET A 42 0.54 22.86 -13.45
N PRO A 43 -0.48 22.06 -13.07
CA PRO A 43 -1.04 22.12 -11.72
C PRO A 43 -0.02 21.63 -10.68
N SER A 44 -0.03 22.26 -9.50
CA SER A 44 0.69 21.78 -8.31
C SER A 44 0.34 20.32 -8.01
N TYR A 45 1.29 19.56 -7.46
CA TYR A 45 1.06 18.17 -7.08
C TYR A 45 -0.20 18.02 -6.21
N ARG A 46 -1.08 17.09 -6.58
CA ARG A 46 -2.29 16.76 -5.81
C ARG A 46 -2.06 15.50 -4.99
N ARG A 47 -2.42 15.58 -3.72
CA ARG A 47 -2.27 14.46 -2.79
C ARG A 47 -3.08 13.27 -3.28
N ARG A 48 -2.49 12.08 -3.25
CA ARG A 48 -3.16 10.83 -3.59
C ARG A 48 -3.57 10.09 -2.33
N VAL A 49 -4.85 9.73 -2.25
CA VAL A 49 -5.45 8.98 -1.16
C VAL A 49 -5.72 7.55 -1.62
N ALA A 50 -5.24 6.61 -0.80
CA ALA A 50 -5.38 5.19 -0.99
C ALA A 50 -6.64 4.68 -0.28
N THR A 51 -7.63 4.18 -1.02
CA THR A 51 -8.85 3.58 -0.49
C THR A 51 -8.94 2.12 -0.90
N ILE A 52 -9.15 1.23 0.06
CA ILE A 52 -9.34 -0.20 -0.22
C ILE A 52 -10.79 -0.42 -0.67
N VAL A 53 -10.96 -1.09 -1.80
CA VAL A 53 -12.26 -1.46 -2.36
C VAL A 53 -12.29 -2.94 -2.72
N ALA A 54 -13.48 -3.54 -2.77
CA ALA A 54 -13.64 -4.90 -3.27
C ALA A 54 -13.51 -4.91 -4.80
N GLY A 55 -12.59 -5.72 -5.32
CA GLY A 55 -12.40 -5.97 -6.75
C GLY A 55 -13.10 -7.25 -7.22
N PRO A 56 -12.88 -7.66 -8.49
CA PRO A 56 -13.37 -8.93 -9.01
C PRO A 56 -12.98 -10.11 -8.11
N GLY A 57 -13.91 -11.03 -7.90
CA GLY A 57 -13.71 -12.18 -7.00
C GLY A 57 -13.69 -11.83 -5.51
N GLY A 58 -14.07 -10.60 -5.13
CA GLY A 58 -14.08 -10.15 -3.73
C GLY A 58 -12.70 -9.85 -3.15
N LEU A 59 -11.66 -9.90 -3.98
CA LEU A 59 -10.29 -9.61 -3.57
C LEU A 59 -10.13 -8.11 -3.26
N PRO A 60 -9.40 -7.76 -2.20
CA PRO A 60 -9.13 -6.35 -1.89
C PRO A 60 -8.27 -5.73 -3.00
N GLN A 61 -8.61 -4.52 -3.40
CA GLN A 61 -7.84 -3.70 -4.34
C GLN A 61 -7.66 -2.29 -3.80
N LEU A 62 -6.54 -1.66 -4.18
CA LEU A 62 -6.30 -0.26 -3.82
C LEU A 62 -6.74 0.65 -4.94
N ARG A 63 -7.73 1.50 -4.66
CA ARG A 63 -8.10 2.61 -5.53
C ARG A 63 -7.40 3.87 -5.04
N VAL A 64 -6.70 4.53 -5.96
CA VAL A 64 -6.02 5.79 -5.69
C VAL A 64 -6.90 6.92 -6.22
N THR A 65 -7.23 7.87 -5.36
CA THR A 65 -8.01 9.07 -5.70
C THR A 65 -7.19 10.31 -5.35
N GLU A 66 -7.28 11.37 -6.13
CA GLU A 66 -6.60 12.63 -5.79
C GLU A 66 -7.50 13.50 -4.90
N ASP A 67 -6.93 14.00 -3.81
CA ASP A 67 -7.55 14.91 -2.87
C ASP A 67 -6.88 16.29 -3.00
N GLY A 68 -7.69 17.35 -3.08
CA GLY A 68 -7.24 18.73 -3.20
C GLY A 68 -6.68 19.31 -1.89
N SER A 69 -6.73 18.56 -0.79
CA SER A 69 -6.33 18.99 0.56
C SER A 69 -4.82 19.27 0.74
N GLY A 70 -3.99 19.04 -0.27
CA GLY A 70 -2.53 19.21 -0.18
C GLY A 70 -1.86 18.12 0.67
N VAL A 71 -0.54 17.99 0.58
CA VAL A 71 0.22 16.96 1.32
C VAL A 71 0.63 17.50 2.69
N ASN A 72 0.33 16.76 3.76
CA ASN A 72 0.87 17.02 5.10
C ASN A 72 2.04 16.07 5.39
N PRO A 73 3.31 16.53 5.33
CA PRO A 73 4.50 15.68 5.50
C PRO A 73 4.47 14.86 6.78
N LEU A 74 4.10 15.49 7.91
CA LEU A 74 4.11 14.83 9.21
C LEU A 74 3.09 13.69 9.27
N ALA A 75 1.89 13.92 8.74
CA ALA A 75 0.84 12.91 8.69
C ALA A 75 1.23 11.76 7.76
N GLU A 76 1.76 12.05 6.57
CA GLU A 76 2.21 11.03 5.62
C GLU A 76 3.40 10.22 6.17
N MET A 77 4.34 10.84 6.89
CA MET A 77 5.44 10.11 7.54
C MET A 77 4.95 9.16 8.63
N VAL A 78 3.99 9.60 9.46
CA VAL A 78 3.40 8.74 10.50
C VAL A 78 2.63 7.58 9.85
N ASP A 79 1.86 7.86 8.81
CA ASP A 79 1.15 6.84 8.03
C ASP A 79 2.12 5.85 7.37
N LEU A 80 3.26 6.32 6.86
CA LEU A 80 4.30 5.48 6.27
C LEU A 80 4.92 4.56 7.32
N ILE A 81 5.27 5.09 8.49
CA ILE A 81 5.85 4.28 9.58
C ILE A 81 4.84 3.23 10.07
N ALA A 82 3.58 3.62 10.23
CA ALA A 82 2.51 2.71 10.63
C ALA A 82 2.31 1.60 9.58
N ALA A 83 2.28 1.97 8.29
CA ALA A 83 2.17 1.03 7.20
C ALA A 83 3.36 0.06 7.16
N SER A 84 4.60 0.55 7.33
CA SER A 84 5.84 -0.24 7.38
C SER A 84 5.83 -1.29 8.47
N ARG A 85 5.52 -0.90 9.70
CA ARG A 85 5.42 -1.84 10.81
C ARG A 85 4.34 -2.91 10.58
N ALA A 86 3.19 -2.52 10.04
CA ALA A 86 2.13 -3.47 9.73
C ALA A 86 2.53 -4.45 8.60
N TYR A 87 3.24 -3.96 7.57
CA TYR A 87 3.73 -4.81 6.48
C TYR A 87 4.79 -5.81 6.98
N GLU A 88 5.73 -5.37 7.82
CA GLU A 88 6.74 -6.25 8.44
C GLU A 88 6.10 -7.33 9.31
N ALA A 89 5.11 -6.96 10.13
CA ALA A 89 4.37 -7.91 10.96
C ALA A 89 3.62 -8.96 10.10
N ASN A 90 2.96 -8.51 9.03
CA ASN A 90 2.24 -9.40 8.11
C ASN A 90 3.19 -10.33 7.33
N LEU A 91 4.34 -9.81 6.92
CA LEU A 91 5.38 -10.59 6.25
C LEU A 91 5.90 -11.69 7.17
N SER A 92 6.22 -11.35 8.43
CA SER A 92 6.66 -12.33 9.43
C SER A 92 5.60 -13.42 9.66
N ALA A 93 4.32 -13.04 9.79
CA ALA A 93 3.24 -14.00 9.94
C ALA A 93 3.11 -14.94 8.72
N ALA A 94 3.26 -14.42 7.50
CA ALA A 94 3.24 -15.22 6.27
C ALA A 94 4.42 -16.18 6.18
N GLU A 95 5.61 -15.78 6.62
CA GLU A 95 6.79 -16.65 6.70
C GLU A 95 6.60 -17.78 7.72
N VAL A 96 6.04 -17.47 8.89
CA VAL A 96 5.69 -18.49 9.89
C VAL A 96 4.68 -19.48 9.30
N ALA A 97 3.62 -19.00 8.67
CA ALA A 97 2.63 -19.86 8.02
C ALA A 97 3.26 -20.76 6.95
N LYS A 98 4.17 -20.24 6.12
CA LYS A 98 4.91 -21.01 5.11
C LYS A 98 5.78 -22.09 5.75
N SER A 99 6.50 -21.77 6.82
CA SER A 99 7.35 -22.73 7.52
C SER A 99 6.55 -23.86 8.16
N MET A 100 5.39 -23.55 8.75
CA MET A 100 4.45 -24.55 9.28
C MET A 100 3.94 -25.46 8.16
N HIS A 101 3.57 -24.90 7.01
CA HIS A 101 3.09 -25.68 5.86
C HIS A 101 4.18 -26.61 5.30
N GLN A 102 5.42 -26.12 5.15
CA GLN A 102 6.57 -26.94 4.73
C GLN A 102 6.95 -28.00 5.77
N GLY A 103 6.76 -27.70 7.06
CA GLY A 103 6.91 -28.67 8.14
C GLY A 103 5.89 -29.81 8.04
N ALA A 104 4.63 -29.48 7.80
CA ALA A 104 3.57 -30.47 7.62
C ALA A 104 3.81 -31.37 6.39
N LEU A 105 4.22 -30.80 5.26
CA LEU A 105 4.56 -31.58 4.05
C LEU A 105 5.72 -32.56 4.31
N ARG A 106 6.71 -32.19 5.12
CA ARG A 106 7.82 -33.07 5.52
C ARG A 106 7.42 -34.20 6.47
N LEU A 107 6.30 -34.09 7.17
CA LEU A 107 5.77 -35.15 8.03
C LEU A 107 4.89 -36.15 7.27
N LEU A 108 4.44 -35.78 6.05
CA LEU A 108 3.52 -36.55 5.22
C LEU A 108 4.21 -37.28 4.05
N GLY A 109 5.51 -37.02 3.81
CA GLY A 109 6.35 -37.70 2.82
C GLY A 109 7.52 -38.38 3.50
#